data_AF-A0AAU1RS24-F1
#
_entry.id   AF-A0AAU1RS24-F1
#
_cell.length_a   1.000
_cell.length_b   1.000
_cell.length_c   1.000
_cell.angle_alpha   90.00
_cell.angle_beta   90.00
_cell.angle_gamma   90.00
#
_symmetry.space_group_name_H-M   'P 1'
#
loop_
_entity.id
_entity.type
_entity.pdbx_description
1 polymer ?
#
loop_
_entity_poly.entity_id
_entity_poly.type
_entity_poly.pdbx_seq_one_letter_code
_entity_poly.pdbx_strand_id
1 'polypeptide(L)'
;MAESDVVIGFAGVERAQANVLAAELREHLFDREPALAVEQVKDDGLTQDAGVILEVILGSTATSVLATGLAMWLRRRHEVRLTMKRRNRAGETVDVTLQGRPDARLEAVIKDFLQK
;
A
#
# COMPACT_ATOMS: atom_id res chain seq x y z
N MET A 1 -7.76 2.96 -20.86
CA MET A 1 -6.49 2.45 -20.30
C MET A 1 -6.75 2.30 -18.83
N ALA A 2 -6.71 1.08 -18.27
CA ALA A 2 -7.09 0.89 -16.87
C ALA A 2 -5.90 1.30 -15.99
N GLU A 3 -5.98 2.51 -15.44
CA GLU A 3 -5.16 2.93 -14.32
C GLU A 3 -5.29 1.85 -13.24
N SER A 4 -4.17 1.18 -12.93
CA SER A 4 -4.17 0.14 -11.91
C SER A 4 -4.13 0.84 -10.56
N ASP A 5 -5.29 0.89 -9.93
CA ASP A 5 -5.44 1.43 -8.60
C ASP A 5 -5.01 0.40 -7.55
N VAL A 6 -4.17 0.83 -6.62
CA VAL A 6 -3.78 0.03 -5.45
C VAL A 6 -4.19 0.73 -4.18
N VAL A 7 -5.00 0.03 -3.41
CA VAL A 7 -5.56 0.42 -2.13
C VAL A 7 -4.71 -0.19 -1.03
N ILE A 8 -4.14 0.63 -0.15
CA ILE A 8 -3.31 0.22 0.99
C ILE A 8 -4.06 0.55 2.27
N GLY A 9 -4.22 -0.45 3.14
CA GLY A 9 -4.84 -0.32 4.47
C GLY A 9 -3.95 -0.87 5.58
N PHE A 10 -4.36 -0.66 6.83
CA PHE A 10 -3.62 -1.04 8.02
C PHE A 10 -4.45 -1.99 8.90
N ALA A 11 -4.02 -3.25 9.01
CA ALA A 11 -4.77 -4.28 9.73
C ALA A 11 -4.41 -4.33 11.23
N GLY A 12 -5.45 -4.42 12.07
CA GLY A 12 -5.30 -4.56 13.52
C GLY A 12 -4.81 -3.31 14.25
N VAL A 13 -5.01 -2.13 13.65
CA VAL A 13 -4.75 -0.83 14.29
C VAL A 13 -6.03 -0.01 14.39
N GLU A 14 -6.13 0.82 15.42
CA GLU A 14 -7.27 1.72 15.58
C GLU A 14 -7.29 2.80 14.49
N ARG A 15 -8.48 3.32 14.16
CA ARG A 15 -8.67 4.31 13.07
C ARG A 15 -7.78 5.55 13.21
N ALA A 16 -7.60 6.06 14.43
CA ALA A 16 -6.74 7.22 14.67
C ALA A 16 -5.28 6.90 14.34
N GLN A 17 -4.80 5.72 14.75
CA GLN A 17 -3.46 5.24 14.45
C GLN A 17 -3.28 4.96 12.96
N ALA A 18 -4.27 4.35 12.31
CA ALA A 18 -4.27 4.12 10.86
C ALA A 18 -4.15 5.44 10.09
N ASN A 19 -4.82 6.50 10.54
CA ASN A 19 -4.72 7.83 9.94
C ASN A 19 -3.30 8.41 10.01
N VAL A 20 -2.64 8.24 11.17
CA VAL A 20 -1.26 8.67 11.36
C VAL A 20 -0.31 7.87 10.47
N LEU A 21 -0.46 6.54 10.44
CA LEU A 21 0.36 5.65 9.61
C LEU A 21 0.17 5.91 8.11
N ALA A 22 -1.06 6.21 7.67
CA ALA A 22 -1.35 6.57 6.29
C ALA A 22 -0.67 7.88 5.89
N ALA A 23 -0.80 8.93 6.71
CA ALA A 23 -0.17 10.22 6.45
C ALA A 23 1.36 10.08 6.38
N GLU A 24 1.94 9.31 7.30
CA GLU A 24 3.37 9.07 7.36
C GLU A 24 3.89 8.22 6.19
N LEU A 25 3.15 7.18 5.79
CA LEU A 25 3.49 6.38 4.61
C LEU A 25 3.38 7.21 3.32
N ARG A 26 2.36 8.06 3.20
CA ARG A 26 2.22 8.98 2.07
C ARG A 26 3.42 9.92 1.98
N GLU A 27 3.81 10.55 3.09
CA GLU A 27 5.00 11.41 3.14
C GLU A 27 6.27 10.65 2.76
N HIS A 28 6.43 9.43 3.27
CA HIS A 28 7.58 8.56 2.97
C HIS A 28 7.70 8.17 1.49
N LEU A 29 6.56 7.97 0.82
CA LEU A 29 6.49 7.67 -0.61
C LEU A 29 6.73 8.93 -1.44
N PHE A 30 6.14 10.05 -1.04
CA PHE A 30 6.31 11.34 -1.71
C PHE A 30 7.76 11.85 -1.66
N ASP A 31 8.44 11.72 -0.52
CA ASP A 31 9.86 12.08 -0.36
C ASP A 31 10.78 11.29 -1.29
N ARG A 32 10.40 10.05 -1.63
CA ARG A 32 11.17 9.20 -2.55
C ARG A 32 10.89 9.48 -4.01
N GLU A 33 9.62 9.66 -4.35
CA GLU A 33 9.19 9.85 -5.73
C GLU A 33 7.96 10.75 -5.74
N PRO A 34 8.16 12.06 -5.90
CA PRO A 34 7.08 13.04 -5.94
C PRO A 34 6.11 12.80 -7.11
N ALA A 35 6.53 12.07 -8.14
CA ALA A 35 5.67 11.70 -9.26
C ALA A 35 4.69 10.55 -8.94
N LEU A 36 4.81 9.90 -7.76
CA LEU A 36 3.80 8.95 -7.30
C LEU A 36 2.53 9.70 -6.90
N ALA A 37 1.46 9.48 -7.65
CA ALA A 37 0.13 9.90 -7.26
C ALA A 37 -0.37 8.98 -6.13
N VAL A 38 -0.18 9.44 -4.88
CA VAL A 38 -0.66 8.78 -3.67
C VAL A 38 -1.69 9.69 -2.99
N GLU A 39 -2.93 9.25 -2.97
CA GLU A 39 -4.02 9.97 -2.31
C GLU A 39 -4.48 9.23 -1.06
N GLN A 40 -4.86 10.00 -0.04
CA GLN A 40 -5.39 9.44 1.20
C GLN A 40 -6.91 9.47 1.15
N VAL A 41 -7.52 8.30 1.14
CA VAL A 41 -8.96 8.12 0.98
C VAL A 41 -9.56 7.66 2.29
N LYS A 42 -10.73 8.19 2.63
CA LYS A 42 -11.49 7.68 3.77
C LYS A 42 -12.13 6.36 3.35
N ASP A 43 -11.92 5.34 4.17
CA ASP A 43 -12.62 4.07 4.02
C ASP A 43 -14.14 4.29 4.06
N ASP A 44 -14.86 3.69 3.11
CA ASP A 44 -16.31 3.73 3.05
C ASP A 44 -16.84 2.78 4.13
N GLY A 45 -17.67 3.28 5.05
CA GLY A 45 -18.04 2.61 6.30
C GLY A 45 -18.79 1.28 6.20
N LEU A 46 -18.86 0.69 5.01
CA LEU A 46 -19.42 -0.63 4.71
C LEU A 46 -18.39 -1.76 4.86
N THR A 47 -17.10 -1.47 4.85
CA THR A 47 -16.03 -2.42 5.20
C THR A 47 -15.73 -2.32 6.69
N GLN A 48 -16.08 -3.35 7.46
CA GLN A 48 -15.83 -3.41 8.92
C GLN A 48 -14.35 -3.56 9.31
N ASP A 49 -13.43 -3.49 8.34
CA ASP A 49 -12.01 -3.73 8.53
C ASP A 49 -11.19 -2.52 8.02
N ALA A 50 -10.50 -1.89 8.97
CA ALA A 50 -9.41 -0.93 8.81
C ALA A 50 -9.75 0.50 8.32
N GLY A 51 -9.55 1.47 9.22
CA GLY A 51 -9.58 2.88 8.90
C GLY A 51 -8.49 3.32 7.92
N VAL A 52 -8.77 4.44 7.24
CA VAL A 52 -7.88 5.25 6.39
C VAL A 52 -7.01 4.46 5.40
N ILE A 53 -7.32 4.67 4.13
CA ILE A 53 -6.72 3.99 3.00
C ILE A 53 -5.78 4.95 2.27
N LEU A 54 -4.70 4.43 1.69
CA LEU A 54 -3.95 5.11 0.64
C LEU A 54 -4.26 4.49 -0.71
N GLU A 55 -4.69 5.32 -1.65
CA GLU A 55 -4.93 4.97 -3.03
C GLU A 55 -3.70 5.38 -3.86
N VAL A 56 -3.17 4.47 -4.66
CA VAL A 56 -1.95 4.68 -5.45
C VAL A 56 -2.22 4.36 -6.91
N ILE A 57 -2.08 5.37 -7.76
CA ILE A 57 -2.21 5.22 -9.21
C ILE A 57 -0.87 4.74 -9.77
N LEU A 58 -0.84 3.50 -10.25
CA LEU A 58 0.39 2.90 -10.78
C LEU A 58 0.62 3.21 -12.27
N GLY A 59 1.73 3.89 -12.55
CA GLY A 59 2.44 3.80 -13.83
C GLY A 59 3.46 2.64 -13.84
N SER A 60 3.93 2.20 -15.00
CA SER A 60 4.91 1.11 -15.12
C SER A 60 6.23 1.36 -14.38
N THR A 61 6.70 2.62 -14.33
CA THR A 61 7.90 3.03 -13.58
C THR A 61 7.67 3.11 -12.07
N ALA A 62 6.42 3.34 -11.64
CA ALA A 62 6.04 3.55 -10.24
C ALA A 62 6.11 2.26 -9.40
N THR A 63 5.96 1.09 -10.04
CA THR A 63 5.88 -0.21 -9.37
C THR A 63 7.11 -0.54 -8.52
N SER A 64 8.32 -0.37 -9.07
CA SER A 64 9.56 -0.70 -8.36
C SER A 64 9.80 0.24 -7.18
N VAL A 65 9.53 1.53 -7.38
CA VAL A 65 9.70 2.56 -6.35
C VAL A 65 8.71 2.34 -5.21
N LEU A 66 7.44 2.05 -5.53
CA LEU A 66 6.43 1.73 -4.53
C LEU A 66 6.82 0.49 -3.72
N ALA A 67 7.26 -0.58 -4.40
CA ALA A 67 7.67 -1.81 -3.71
C ALA A 67 8.82 -1.58 -2.72
N THR A 68 9.86 -0.87 -3.15
CA THR A 68 11.01 -0.56 -2.31
C THR A 68 10.63 0.42 -1.19
N GLY A 69 9.78 1.42 -1.46
CA GLY A 69 9.28 2.36 -0.46
C GLY A 69 8.46 1.66 0.63
N LEU A 70 7.50 0.82 0.24
CA LEU A 70 6.69 0.04 1.17
C LEU A 70 7.53 -0.93 1.99
N ALA A 71 8.46 -1.64 1.35
CA ALA A 71 9.38 -2.53 2.04
C ALA A 71 10.15 -1.75 3.09
N MET A 72 10.85 -0.67 2.72
CA MET A 72 11.64 0.17 3.64
C MET A 72 10.82 0.74 4.79
N TRP A 73 9.59 1.17 4.55
CA TRP A 73 8.70 1.67 5.57
C TRP A 73 8.33 0.58 6.59
N LEU A 74 7.95 -0.61 6.11
CA LEU A 74 7.65 -1.79 6.93
C LEU A 74 8.88 -2.28 7.72
N ARG A 75 10.10 -2.12 7.20
CA ARG A 75 11.33 -2.47 7.93
C ARG A 75 11.50 -1.68 9.23
N ARG A 76 10.90 -0.50 9.33
CA ARG A 76 10.96 0.33 10.54
C ARG A 76 9.81 0.01 11.50
N ARG A 77 8.83 -0.81 11.09
CA ARG A 77 7.54 -1.02 11.76
C ARG A 77 7.12 -2.50 11.69
N HIS A 78 7.89 -3.35 12.36
CA HIS A 78 7.68 -4.81 12.36
C HIS A 78 6.32 -5.25 12.91
N GLU A 79 5.72 -4.43 13.77
CA GLU A 79 4.41 -4.66 14.38
C GLU A 79 3.23 -4.27 13.47
N VAL A 80 3.48 -3.50 12.40
CA VAL A 80 2.43 -3.06 11.48
C VAL A 80 2.14 -4.13 10.43
N ARG A 81 0.85 -4.38 10.21
CA ARG A 81 0.35 -5.19 9.10
C ARG A 81 -0.29 -4.28 8.06
N LEU A 82 0.24 -4.32 6.84
CA LEU A 82 -0.35 -3.63 5.69
C LEU A 82 -1.19 -4.61 4.90
N THR A 83 -2.36 -4.17 4.45
CA THR A 83 -3.18 -4.90 3.48
C THR A 83 -3.16 -4.12 2.17
N MET A 84 -2.76 -4.75 1.09
CA MET A 84 -2.83 -4.16 -0.25
C MET A 84 -3.93 -4.87 -1.03
N LYS A 85 -4.79 -4.09 -1.68
CA LYS A 85 -5.84 -4.58 -2.57
C LYS A 85 -5.67 -3.90 -3.93
N ARG A 86 -5.85 -4.66 -5.00
CA ARG A 86 -5.85 -4.10 -6.36
C ARG A 86 -6.87 -4.80 -7.22
N ARG A 87 -7.38 -4.10 -8.21
CA ARG A 87 -8.22 -4.71 -9.24
C ARG A 87 -7.37 -5.08 -10.44
N ASN A 88 -7.37 -6.34 -10.83
CA ASN A 88 -6.65 -6.79 -12.02
C ASN A 88 -7.44 -6.43 -13.29
N ARG A 89 -6.81 -6.63 -14.46
CA ARG A 89 -7.45 -6.37 -15.77
C ARG A 89 -8.66 -7.27 -16.06
N ALA A 90 -8.75 -8.43 -15.41
CA ALA A 90 -9.90 -9.33 -15.48
C ALA A 90 -11.07 -8.88 -14.57
N GLY A 91 -10.88 -7.80 -13.80
CA GLY A 91 -11.88 -7.27 -12.88
C GLY A 91 -11.91 -7.94 -11.50
N GLU A 92 -11.02 -8.89 -11.25
CA GLU A 92 -10.86 -9.58 -9.97
C GLU A 92 -10.10 -8.72 -8.98
N THR A 93 -10.48 -8.78 -7.71
CA THR A 93 -9.74 -8.11 -6.63
C THR A 93 -8.71 -9.09 -6.08
N VAL A 94 -7.44 -8.69 -6.14
CA VAL A 94 -6.34 -9.42 -5.51
C VAL A 94 -5.95 -8.68 -4.24
N ASP A 95 -5.93 -9.38 -3.12
CA ASP A 95 -5.46 -8.86 -1.85
C ASP A 95 -4.18 -9.58 -1.39
N VAL A 96 -3.34 -8.84 -0.68
CA VAL A 96 -2.18 -9.39 0.01
C VAL A 96 -2.01 -8.69 1.34
N THR A 97 -1.71 -9.48 2.38
CA THR A 97 -1.32 -8.94 3.68
C THR A 97 0.19 -9.04 3.83
N LEU A 98 0.82 -7.91 4.17
CA LEU A 98 2.24 -7.76 4.37
C LEU A 98 2.52 -7.50 5.84
N GLN A 99 3.47 -8.23 6.40
CA GLN A 99 3.92 -8.02 7.77
C GLN A 99 5.45 -8.00 7.80
N GLY A 100 6.00 -7.07 8.57
CA GLY A 100 7.40 -6.68 8.49
C GLY A 100 8.39 -7.72 9.01
N ARG A 101 8.72 -8.71 8.17
CA ARG A 101 10.08 -9.27 8.18
C ARG A 101 10.88 -8.64 7.04
N PRO A 102 11.97 -7.90 7.35
CA PRO A 102 12.69 -7.06 6.40
C PRO A 102 13.66 -7.88 5.56
N ASP A 103 13.14 -8.72 4.66
CA ASP A 103 13.96 -9.55 3.78
C ASP A 103 13.60 -9.35 2.30
N ALA A 104 14.55 -9.67 1.40
CA ALA A 104 14.39 -9.49 -0.05
C ALA A 104 13.13 -10.17 -0.61
N ARG A 105 12.59 -11.16 0.12
CA ARG A 105 11.34 -11.83 -0.20
C ARG A 105 10.13 -10.90 -0.09
N LEU A 106 10.07 -10.01 0.90
CA LEU A 106 8.97 -9.07 1.05
C LEU A 106 8.92 -8.10 -0.14
N GLU A 107 10.07 -7.55 -0.53
CA GLU A 107 10.15 -6.68 -1.70
C GLU A 107 9.77 -7.43 -2.99
N ALA A 108 10.21 -8.68 -3.14
CA ALA A 108 9.84 -9.51 -4.29
C ALA A 108 8.33 -9.83 -4.33
N VAL A 109 7.70 -10.10 -3.18
CA VAL A 109 6.24 -10.31 -3.07
C VAL A 109 5.48 -9.04 -3.47
N ILE A 110 5.92 -7.87 -3.01
CA ILE A 110 5.28 -6.60 -3.39
C ILE A 110 5.45 -6.35 -4.89
N LYS A 111 6.65 -6.57 -5.44
CA LYS A 111 6.90 -6.42 -6.89
C LYS A 111 6.03 -7.36 -7.73
N ASP A 112 5.95 -8.64 -7.37
CA ASP A 112 5.07 -9.61 -8.03
C ASP A 112 3.61 -9.20 -7.94
N PHE A 113 3.15 -8.78 -6.75
CA PHE A 113 1.78 -8.30 -6.55
C PHE A 113 1.46 -7.10 -7.44
N LEU A 114 2.39 -6.18 -7.65
CA LEU A 114 2.20 -4.97 -8.46
C LEU A 114 2.38 -5.20 -9.98
N GLN A 115 2.99 -6.31 -10.39
CA GLN A 115 3.24 -6.63 -11.81
C GLN A 115 2.20 -7.57 -12.44
N LYS A 116 1.35 -8.22 -11.62
CA LYS A 116 0.23 -9.06 -12.08
C LYS A 116 -0.95 -8.26 -12.65
#